data_AF-A0A6J6MIY2-F1
#
_entry.id   AF-A0A6J6MIY2-F1
#
_cell.length_a   1.000
_cell.length_b   1.000
_cell.length_c   1.000
_cell.angle_alpha   90.00
_cell.angle_beta   90.00
_cell.angle_gamma   90.00
#
_symmetry.space_group_name_H-M   'P 1'
#
loop_
_entity.id
_entity.type
_entity.pdbx_description
1 polymer ?
#
loop_
_entity_poly.entity_id
_entity_poly.type
_entity_poly.pdbx_seq_one_letter_code
_entity_poly.pdbx_strand_id
1 'polypeptide(L)'
;MHQDSPATGQVAEAAGLKWVGYNDNLERFAPNAWLTGAVWDWGPYYVATAQSVIDGKWKAAQYYGTIADGLVGLAPFGTSVTAETQAQILAKEAEIKAGTFKPFTGPIQDQAGKVIVPAGETASLGDLLGTDYLVKGVIGEIPKG
;
A
#
# COMPACT_ATOMS: atom_id res chain seq x y z
N MET A 1 -0.57 -10.45 7.48
CA MET A 1 0.85 -10.76 7.24
C MET A 1 1.21 -10.20 5.88
N HIS A 2 2.30 -9.45 5.83
CA HIS A 2 2.95 -9.07 4.59
C HIS A 2 3.65 -10.32 4.02
N GLN A 3 3.58 -10.58 2.71
CA GLN A 3 4.17 -11.79 2.12
C GLN A 3 4.91 -11.46 0.81
N ASP A 4 6.24 -11.58 0.84
CA ASP A 4 7.13 -11.29 -0.30
C ASP A 4 7.33 -12.50 -1.22
N SER A 5 6.26 -13.26 -1.48
CA SER A 5 6.26 -14.38 -2.41
C SER A 5 4.88 -14.54 -3.06
N PRO A 6 4.78 -15.32 -4.15
CA PRO A 6 3.49 -15.58 -4.81
C PRO A 6 2.65 -16.66 -4.11
N ALA A 7 3.12 -17.26 -3.01
CA ALA A 7 2.49 -18.45 -2.41
C ALA A 7 1.00 -18.26 -2.05
N THR A 8 0.64 -17.10 -1.47
CA THR A 8 -0.77 -16.79 -1.17
C THR A 8 -1.62 -16.71 -2.44
N GLY A 9 -1.07 -16.15 -3.51
CA GLY A 9 -1.73 -16.10 -4.82
C GLY A 9 -1.97 -17.47 -5.42
N GLN A 10 -0.97 -18.35 -5.37
CA GLN A 10 -1.06 -19.72 -5.87
C GLN A 10 -2.13 -20.53 -5.12
N VAL A 11 -2.20 -20.38 -3.80
CA VAL A 11 -3.26 -21.02 -2.98
C VAL A 11 -4.63 -20.43 -3.31
N ALA A 12 -4.73 -19.11 -3.47
CA ALA A 12 -5.98 -18.46 -3.87
C ALA A 12 -6.47 -18.98 -5.22
N GLU A 13 -5.59 -19.07 -6.21
CA GLU A 13 -5.94 -19.59 -7.53
C GLU A 13 -6.38 -21.06 -7.47
N ALA A 14 -5.65 -21.91 -6.75
CA ALA A 14 -6.04 -23.31 -6.55
C ALA A 14 -7.41 -23.47 -5.86
N ALA A 15 -7.81 -22.49 -5.05
CA ALA A 15 -9.11 -22.43 -4.39
C ALA A 15 -10.19 -21.68 -5.19
N GLY A 16 -9.88 -21.17 -6.40
CA GLY A 16 -10.82 -20.36 -7.19
C GLY A 16 -11.12 -18.98 -6.59
N LEU A 17 -10.25 -18.49 -5.72
CA LEU A 17 -10.35 -17.19 -5.03
C LEU A 17 -9.58 -16.09 -5.78
N LYS A 18 -9.78 -14.85 -5.32
CA LYS A 18 -9.10 -13.66 -5.84
C LYS A 18 -7.98 -13.20 -4.90
N TRP A 19 -6.99 -12.54 -5.47
CA TRP A 19 -5.77 -12.12 -4.77
C TRP A 19 -5.27 -10.76 -5.25
N VAL A 20 -4.83 -9.95 -4.29
CA VAL A 20 -4.09 -8.70 -4.52
C VAL A 20 -2.62 -8.97 -4.19
N GLY A 21 -1.74 -8.75 -5.16
CA GLY A 21 -0.30 -8.94 -5.00
C GLY A 21 0.39 -7.83 -4.24
N TYR A 22 1.69 -8.05 -4.01
CA TYR A 22 2.56 -7.09 -3.34
C TYR A 22 3.97 -7.14 -3.92
N ASN A 23 4.68 -6.02 -3.79
CA ASN A 23 6.05 -5.71 -4.18
C ASN A 23 6.28 -5.56 -5.67
N ASP A 24 5.74 -6.47 -6.46
CA ASP A 24 6.00 -6.61 -7.88
C ASP A 24 4.71 -7.04 -8.62
N ASN A 25 4.75 -7.02 -9.95
CA ASN A 25 3.75 -7.68 -10.76
C ASN A 25 3.96 -9.21 -10.71
N LEU A 26 3.18 -9.86 -9.85
CA LEU A 26 3.21 -11.30 -9.64
C LEU A 26 2.11 -12.06 -10.40
N GLU A 27 1.41 -11.40 -11.33
CA GLU A 27 0.31 -11.98 -12.11
C GLU A 27 0.65 -13.34 -12.73
N ARG A 28 1.87 -13.48 -13.27
CA ARG A 28 2.35 -14.74 -13.91
C ARG A 28 2.28 -15.98 -13.02
N PHE A 29 2.24 -15.82 -11.70
CA PHE A 29 2.19 -16.92 -10.75
C PHE A 29 0.78 -17.34 -10.36
N ALA A 30 -0.21 -16.47 -10.55
CA ALA A 30 -1.60 -16.72 -10.18
C ALA A 30 -2.59 -15.94 -11.06
N PRO A 31 -2.55 -16.10 -12.41
CA PRO A 31 -3.22 -15.19 -13.34
C PRO A 31 -4.75 -15.16 -13.20
N ASN A 32 -5.38 -16.26 -12.81
CA ASN A 32 -6.85 -16.30 -12.65
C ASN A 32 -7.32 -15.71 -11.32
N ALA A 33 -6.44 -15.67 -10.32
CA ALA A 33 -6.70 -15.05 -9.02
C ALA A 33 -6.36 -13.54 -9.02
N TRP A 34 -5.45 -13.10 -9.89
CA TRP A 34 -4.91 -11.74 -9.90
C TRP A 34 -6.00 -10.67 -10.06
N LEU A 35 -5.97 -9.68 -9.17
CA LEU A 35 -6.78 -8.46 -9.26
C LEU A 35 -5.91 -7.25 -9.67
N THR A 36 -4.82 -7.02 -8.95
CA THR A 36 -3.76 -6.02 -9.13
C THR A 36 -2.73 -6.27 -8.01
N GLY A 37 -1.77 -5.39 -7.79
CA GLY A 37 -0.87 -5.44 -6.65
C GLY A 37 -0.22 -4.09 -6.35
N ALA A 38 0.15 -3.87 -5.10
CA ALA A 38 0.98 -2.73 -4.74
C ALA A 38 2.42 -2.99 -5.19
N VAL A 39 2.98 -2.13 -6.04
CA VAL A 39 4.35 -2.27 -6.56
C VAL A 39 5.26 -1.20 -5.97
N TRP A 40 6.55 -1.54 -5.84
CA TRP A 40 7.59 -0.60 -5.41
C TRP A 40 8.65 -0.41 -6.48
N ASP A 41 8.69 0.77 -7.12
CA ASP A 41 9.74 1.13 -8.08
C ASP A 41 10.89 1.87 -7.39
N TRP A 42 11.82 1.10 -6.84
CA TRP A 42 13.02 1.65 -6.20
C TRP A 42 14.08 2.17 -7.18
N GLY A 43 13.95 1.88 -8.47
CA GLY A 43 14.95 2.20 -9.49
C GLY A 43 15.33 3.69 -9.51
N PRO A 44 14.35 4.60 -9.69
CA PRO A 44 14.59 6.05 -9.67
C PRO A 44 15.24 6.53 -8.38
N TYR A 45 14.79 6.03 -7.22
CA TYR A 45 15.34 6.40 -5.91
C TYR A 45 16.81 5.98 -5.77
N TYR A 46 17.15 4.75 -6.16
CA TYR A 46 18.53 4.26 -6.12
C TYR A 46 19.45 5.02 -7.07
N VAL A 47 19.00 5.29 -8.30
CA VAL A 47 19.77 6.07 -9.28
C VAL A 47 20.05 7.48 -8.76
N ALA A 48 19.02 8.17 -8.25
CA ALA A 48 19.17 9.52 -7.70
C ALA A 48 20.10 9.54 -6.47
N THR A 49 19.96 8.56 -5.58
CA THR A 49 20.80 8.43 -4.38
C THR A 49 22.26 8.19 -4.77
N ALA A 50 22.53 7.23 -5.64
CA ALA A 50 23.89 6.94 -6.11
C ALA A 50 24.52 8.17 -6.79
N GLN A 51 23.77 8.88 -7.63
CA GLN A 51 24.25 10.11 -8.26
C GLN A 51 24.59 11.19 -7.22
N SER A 52 23.77 11.34 -6.17
CA SER A 52 24.03 12.33 -5.11
C SER A 52 25.32 12.02 -4.33
N VAL A 53 25.68 10.73 -4.18
CA VAL A 53 26.94 10.30 -3.56
C VAL A 53 28.12 10.62 -4.48
N ILE A 54 28.00 10.29 -5.78
CA ILE A 54 29.02 10.60 -6.80
C ILE A 54 29.29 12.12 -6.84
N ASP A 55 28.24 12.93 -6.78
CA ASP A 55 28.30 14.39 -6.78
C ASP A 55 28.84 14.99 -5.46
N GLY A 56 29.05 14.18 -4.41
CA GLY A 56 29.43 14.66 -3.07
C GLY A 56 28.33 15.47 -2.37
N LYS A 57 27.08 15.35 -2.80
CA LYS A 57 25.91 16.08 -2.27
C LYS A 57 25.05 15.28 -1.31
N TRP A 58 25.31 13.98 -1.18
CA TRP A 58 24.51 13.09 -0.35
C TRP A 58 24.49 13.55 1.12
N LYS A 59 23.30 13.49 1.73
CA LYS A 59 23.09 13.73 3.16
C LYS A 59 22.13 12.69 3.69
N ALA A 60 22.32 12.31 4.96
CA ALA A 60 21.39 11.44 5.66
C ALA A 60 20.02 12.13 5.76
N ALA A 61 18.97 11.44 5.32
CA ALA A 61 17.60 11.89 5.40
C ALA A 61 16.67 10.69 5.60
N GLN A 62 15.51 10.93 6.19
CA GLN A 62 14.41 9.97 6.17
C GLN A 62 13.67 10.09 4.83
N TYR A 63 13.35 8.95 4.25
CA TYR A 63 12.58 8.88 3.02
C TYR A 63 11.38 7.96 3.23
N TYR A 64 10.21 8.43 2.80
CA TYR A 64 8.97 7.69 2.80
C TYR A 64 8.32 7.92 1.45
N GLY A 65 8.40 6.92 0.56
CA GLY A 65 7.91 7.09 -0.80
C GLY A 65 6.40 7.04 -0.91
N THR A 66 5.91 7.56 -2.03
CA THR A 66 4.49 7.87 -2.25
C THR A 66 4.08 7.53 -3.68
N ILE A 67 2.77 7.60 -3.95
CA ILE A 67 2.26 7.50 -5.33
C ILE A 67 2.65 8.76 -6.14
N ALA A 68 2.88 9.88 -5.46
CA ALA A 68 3.25 11.15 -6.08
C ALA A 68 4.69 11.16 -6.58
N ASP A 69 5.64 10.62 -5.81
CA ASP A 69 7.04 10.48 -6.22
C ASP A 69 7.30 9.24 -7.10
N GLY A 70 6.31 8.37 -7.22
CA GLY A 70 6.37 7.20 -8.09
C GLY A 70 7.07 5.99 -7.48
N LEU A 71 7.46 6.04 -6.19
CA LEU A 71 8.01 4.87 -5.51
C LEU A 71 6.98 3.76 -5.37
N VAL A 72 5.73 4.10 -5.08
CA VAL A 72 4.63 3.13 -4.98
C VAL A 72 3.58 3.35 -6.05
N GLY A 73 2.96 2.26 -6.50
CA GLY A 73 1.88 2.32 -7.47
C GLY A 73 1.08 1.03 -7.54
N LEU A 74 0.24 0.92 -8.57
CA LEU A 74 -0.53 -0.29 -8.86
C LEU A 74 0.04 -1.02 -10.08
N ALA A 75 0.16 -2.34 -9.97
CA ALA A 75 0.38 -3.22 -11.12
C ALA A 75 -0.85 -3.25 -12.05
N PRO A 76 -0.70 -3.72 -13.30
CA PRO A 76 -1.83 -3.92 -14.21
C PRO A 76 -2.95 -4.75 -13.57
N PHE A 77 -4.19 -4.42 -13.94
CA PHE A 77 -5.37 -5.13 -13.47
C PHE A 77 -5.50 -6.50 -14.13
N GLY A 78 -5.88 -7.50 -13.34
CA GLY A 78 -6.23 -8.81 -13.87
C GLY A 78 -7.53 -8.78 -14.67
N THR A 79 -7.71 -9.77 -15.55
CA THR A 79 -8.84 -9.86 -16.49
C THR A 79 -10.21 -9.92 -15.83
N SER A 80 -10.28 -10.31 -14.55
CA SER A 80 -11.53 -10.39 -13.80
C SER A 80 -11.99 -9.07 -13.16
N VAL A 81 -11.19 -8.01 -13.25
CA VAL A 81 -11.56 -6.68 -12.74
C VAL A 81 -12.31 -5.91 -13.82
N THR A 82 -13.57 -5.57 -13.56
CA THR A 82 -14.41 -4.84 -14.54
C THR A 82 -13.86 -3.44 -14.82
N ALA A 83 -14.10 -2.90 -16.02
CA ALA A 83 -13.67 -1.56 -16.38
C ALA A 83 -14.21 -0.48 -15.42
N GLU A 84 -15.44 -0.64 -14.93
CA GLU A 84 -16.02 0.23 -13.91
C GLU A 84 -15.21 0.20 -12.60
N THR A 85 -14.83 -0.99 -12.13
CA THR A 85 -14.02 -1.16 -10.93
C THR A 85 -12.62 -0.58 -11.13
N GLN A 86 -12.00 -0.81 -12.28
CA GLN A 86 -10.70 -0.22 -12.63
C GLN A 86 -10.77 1.32 -12.58
N ALA A 87 -11.82 1.91 -13.15
CA ALA A 87 -12.02 3.36 -13.13
C ALA A 87 -12.16 3.91 -11.70
N GLN A 88 -12.90 3.22 -10.83
CA GLN A 88 -13.03 3.62 -9.42
C GLN A 88 -11.70 3.55 -8.66
N ILE A 89 -10.90 2.49 -8.90
CA ILE A 89 -9.58 2.34 -8.28
C ILE A 89 -8.63 3.44 -8.76
N LEU A 90 -8.55 3.66 -10.07
CA LEU A 90 -7.69 4.70 -10.66
C LEU A 90 -8.09 6.11 -10.23
N ALA A 91 -9.39 6.38 -10.07
CA ALA A 91 -9.85 7.65 -9.52
C ALA A 91 -9.37 7.84 -8.08
N LYS A 92 -9.43 6.79 -7.24
CA LYS A 92 -8.94 6.86 -5.86
C LYS A 92 -7.42 6.98 -5.79
N GLU A 93 -6.68 6.28 -6.64
CA GLU A 93 -5.23 6.44 -6.79
C GLU A 93 -4.87 7.88 -7.13
N ALA A 94 -5.60 8.52 -8.06
CA ALA A 94 -5.40 9.91 -8.41
C ALA A 94 -5.67 10.87 -7.24
N GLU A 95 -6.70 10.62 -6.43
CA GLU A 95 -6.98 11.40 -5.22
C GLU A 95 -5.87 11.24 -4.15
N ILE A 96 -5.34 10.02 -3.98
CA ILE A 96 -4.19 9.77 -3.08
C ILE A 96 -2.95 10.51 -3.59
N LYS A 97 -2.67 10.40 -4.90
CA LYS A 97 -1.56 11.08 -5.56
C LYS A 97 -1.65 12.60 -5.42
N ALA A 98 -2.85 13.16 -5.53
CA ALA A 98 -3.13 14.59 -5.35
C ALA A 98 -3.15 15.02 -3.87
N GLY A 99 -3.16 14.08 -2.92
CA GLY A 99 -3.29 14.34 -1.49
C GLY A 99 -4.70 14.81 -1.07
N THR A 100 -5.68 14.77 -1.96
CA THR A 100 -7.08 15.11 -1.69
C THR A 100 -7.81 13.99 -0.95
N PHE A 101 -7.32 12.76 -1.07
CA PHE A 101 -7.70 11.64 -0.22
C PHE A 101 -6.51 11.15 0.58
N LYS A 102 -6.62 11.16 1.91
CA LYS A 102 -5.62 10.61 2.82
C LYS A 102 -6.27 9.47 3.62
N PRO A 103 -5.83 8.21 3.43
CA PRO A 103 -6.52 7.04 4.00
C PRO A 103 -6.74 7.08 5.51
N PHE A 104 -5.85 7.76 6.24
CA PHE A 104 -5.91 7.90 7.69
C PHE A 104 -6.46 9.26 8.13
N THR A 105 -7.57 9.68 7.52
CA THR A 105 -8.35 10.86 7.95
C THR A 105 -9.55 10.40 8.75
N GLY A 106 -9.74 10.97 9.94
CA GLY A 106 -10.77 10.56 10.87
C GLY A 106 -12.19 10.93 10.44
N PRO A 107 -13.20 10.34 11.10
CA PRO A 107 -13.07 9.63 12.37
C PRO A 107 -12.56 8.19 12.23
N ILE A 108 -11.50 7.84 12.97
CA ILE A 108 -10.97 6.47 13.08
C ILE A 108 -11.07 6.04 14.54
N GLN A 109 -11.66 4.86 14.76
CA GLN A 109 -11.76 4.23 16.08
C GLN A 109 -10.95 2.94 16.11
N ASP A 110 -10.41 2.59 17.27
CA ASP A 110 -9.86 1.26 17.52
C ASP A 110 -10.97 0.19 17.69
N GLN A 111 -10.57 -1.07 17.84
CA GLN A 111 -11.48 -2.19 18.11
C GLN A 111 -12.34 -2.01 19.37
N ALA A 112 -11.87 -1.25 20.37
CA ALA A 112 -12.60 -0.96 21.60
C ALA A 112 -13.56 0.23 21.47
N GLY A 113 -13.57 0.91 20.32
CA GLY A 113 -14.40 2.09 20.05
C GLY A 113 -13.80 3.40 20.53
N LYS A 114 -12.55 3.40 21.04
CA LYS A 114 -11.84 4.63 21.38
C LYS A 114 -11.48 5.36 20.08
N VAL A 115 -11.76 6.66 20.03
CA VAL A 115 -11.37 7.51 18.90
C VAL A 115 -9.84 7.68 18.91
N ILE A 116 -9.20 7.30 17.81
CA ILE A 116 -7.76 7.44 17.60
C ILE A 116 -7.44 8.65 16.72
N VAL A 117 -8.20 8.83 15.63
CA VAL A 117 -8.10 10.03 14.78
C VAL A 117 -9.44 10.74 14.81
N PRO A 118 -9.54 11.96 15.37
CA PRO A 118 -10.77 12.74 15.40
C PRO A 118 -11.31 13.05 13.99
N ALA A 119 -12.60 13.36 13.90
CA ALA A 119 -13.23 13.69 12.63
C ALA A 119 -12.58 14.93 11.98
N GLY A 120 -12.18 14.81 10.71
CA GLY A 120 -11.54 15.89 9.95
C GLY A 120 -10.03 16.04 10.19
N GLU A 121 -9.46 15.31 11.15
CA GLU A 121 -8.01 15.26 11.36
C GLU A 121 -7.36 14.15 10.55
N THR A 122 -6.13 14.36 10.09
CA THR A 122 -5.33 13.32 9.42
C THR A 122 -4.18 12.91 10.34
N ALA A 123 -3.97 11.61 10.51
CA ALA A 123 -2.82 11.07 11.23
C ALA A 123 -1.50 11.58 10.62
N SER A 124 -0.55 11.94 11.48
CA SER A 124 0.80 12.29 11.02
C SER A 124 1.59 11.03 10.63
N LEU A 125 2.65 11.17 9.85
CA LEU A 125 3.53 10.03 9.54
C LEU A 125 4.11 9.40 10.81
N GLY A 126 4.41 10.21 11.84
CA GLY A 126 4.90 9.71 13.13
C GLY A 126 3.87 8.81 13.82
N ASP A 127 2.60 9.21 13.82
CA ASP A 127 1.51 8.40 14.37
C ASP A 127 1.37 7.07 13.61
N LEU A 128 1.47 7.11 12.28
CA LEU A 128 1.38 5.91 11.44
C LEU A 128 2.53 4.94 11.70
N LEU A 129 3.76 5.43 11.82
CA LEU A 129 4.93 4.60 12.13
C LEU A 129 4.87 3.97 13.52
N GLY A 130 4.15 4.59 14.45
CA GLY A 130 3.94 4.12 15.82
C GLY A 130 2.66 3.33 16.04
N THR A 131 1.93 2.95 14.98
CA THR A 131 0.61 2.31 15.11
C THR A 131 0.69 1.02 15.93
N ASP A 132 -0.02 0.99 17.06
CA ASP A 132 -0.08 -0.12 18.01
C ASP A 132 -1.54 -0.54 18.33
N TYR A 133 -2.46 -0.22 17.43
CA TYR A 133 -3.89 -0.52 17.55
C TYR A 133 -4.43 -1.15 16.27
N LEU A 134 -5.56 -1.86 16.40
CA LEU A 134 -6.35 -2.32 15.26
C LEU A 134 -7.61 -1.47 15.18
N VAL A 135 -7.99 -1.07 13.97
CA VAL A 135 -9.21 -0.26 13.76
C VAL A 135 -10.48 -1.09 13.98
N LYS A 136 -11.56 -0.40 14.33
CA LYS A 136 -12.89 -0.99 14.46
C LYS A 136 -13.26 -1.85 13.24
N GLY A 137 -13.73 -3.06 13.49
CA GLY A 137 -14.12 -4.04 12.47
C GLY A 137 -13.03 -5.05 12.11
N VAL A 138 -11.77 -4.79 12.46
CA VAL A 138 -10.72 -5.83 12.40
C VAL A 138 -10.99 -6.86 13.49
N ILE A 139 -10.90 -8.15 13.15
CA ILE A 139 -10.92 -9.25 14.12
C ILE A 139 -9.52 -9.84 14.16
N GLY A 140 -8.91 -9.83 15.34
CA GLY A 140 -7.54 -10.25 15.55
C GLY A 140 -6.96 -9.58 16.79
N GLU A 141 -5.79 -10.04 17.20
CA GLU A 141 -5.05 -9.50 18.33
C GLU A 141 -3.65 -9.08 17.87
N ILE A 142 -3.14 -8.00 18.46
CA ILE A 142 -1.74 -7.63 18.28
C ILE A 142 -0.90 -8.61 19.12
N PRO A 143 0.10 -9.29 18.53
CA PRO A 143 0.96 -10.20 19.27
C PRO A 143 1.59 -9.49 20.48
N LYS A 144 1.47 -10.11 21.65
CA LYS A 144 2.23 -9.70 22.83
C LYS A 144 3.61 -10.32 22.70
N GLY A 145 4.65 -9.49 22.61
CA GLY A 145 6.04 -9.94 22.57
C GLY A 145 6.45 -10.70 23.82
#